data_AF-A0A2W5MZB1-F1
#
_entry.id   AF-A0A2W5MZB1-F1
#
_cell.length_a   1.000
_cell.length_b   1.000
_cell.length_c   1.000
_cell.angle_alpha   90.00
_cell.angle_beta   90.00
_cell.angle_gamma   90.00
#
_symmetry.space_group_name_H-M   'P 1'
#
loop_
_entity.id
_entity.type
_entity.pdbx_description
1 polymer ?
#
loop_
_entity_poly.entity_id
_entity_poly.type
_entity_poly.pdbx_seq_one_letter_code
_entity_poly.pdbx_strand_id
1 'polypeptide(L)'
;MEAAPRSFAAAFFASSRAPLILGAATTFSVAAAQILSGQKPWEPFAPVVLSNQLIALTGFAWCAIQLWTFRRDAAARRAWSGAGAGMLLLVLEDNAERLVSFAGQPVAELAVTMALWLAAGALIFACGRLYAMRRSVMATMRGALAIQFATHGLVLLALVTAPLRAHGHATLTDTVSEIGELMAAMTYVFALLLTAFAPLKSYRRPTSEIGAKAREVYADFGLERIARYPTPYRALHGPVARELTFLAMALWFIPRSAASARADGGPPAIRQIADLARCAVRGVDPVSYYLLGLYRRDAAPNAAITRFETKNGLNKAIQTVGRREAAPSEMTDKLDFWRICDANGVASAPILGWFDGCKFEVFAADRAALDRDLFVKDRRGRGGKFTLAFERVAPFLYRTPDGGLSTLAAVFDDVARLAEGRRLIVQPKLANHPDVAPLARSSLVVFRVVTCLDERNEPRVTHGVLRVLRRFEPEWPAYPEHEWGAAIDLETGALGPMTGDVAETCGVWHDRHPITGEQVAGRPLGCWPAVTEAARRAHDVFRSRALVGWDIAATPDGPTILEGNANMDFAFIQRCYREPVGLSPLAPLLDRHLDRIVAAETAGLGRFVPEVAAEAR
;
A
#
# COMPACT_ATOMS: atom_id res chain seq x y z
N MET A 1 31.51 -26.31 -1.35
CA MET A 1 32.26 -25.41 -0.45
C MET A 1 31.62 -25.52 0.91
N GLU A 2 32.38 -25.94 1.91
CA GLU A 2 31.90 -26.13 3.29
C GLU A 2 31.43 -24.80 3.86
N ALA A 3 30.18 -24.75 4.32
CA ALA A 3 29.61 -23.57 4.95
C ALA A 3 30.43 -23.20 6.20
N ALA A 4 30.87 -21.94 6.29
CA ALA A 4 31.57 -21.43 7.46
C ALA A 4 30.77 -21.74 8.75
N PRO A 5 31.44 -22.12 9.86
CA PRO A 5 30.75 -22.47 11.08
C PRO A 5 29.94 -21.27 11.57
N ARG A 6 28.61 -21.40 11.58
CA ARG A 6 27.72 -20.41 12.21
C ARG A 6 28.15 -20.26 13.66
N SER A 7 28.33 -19.03 14.12
CA SER A 7 28.63 -18.77 15.54
C SER A 7 27.57 -19.45 16.43
N PHE A 8 27.96 -19.89 17.63
CA PHE A 8 27.03 -20.52 18.58
C PHE A 8 25.78 -19.67 18.79
N ALA A 9 25.92 -18.35 18.86
CA ALA A 9 24.79 -17.41 18.96
C ALA A 9 23.87 -17.49 17.73
N ALA A 10 24.42 -17.49 16.51
CA ALA A 10 23.62 -17.63 15.29
C ALA A 10 22.91 -18.99 15.23
N ALA A 11 23.55 -20.07 15.67
CA ALA A 11 22.93 -21.40 15.75
C ALA A 11 21.83 -21.46 16.82
N PHE A 12 22.06 -20.85 18.00
CA PHE A 12 21.10 -20.78 19.11
C PHE A 12 19.85 -19.99 18.72
N PHE A 13 20.00 -18.84 18.05
CA PHE A 13 18.90 -17.98 17.61
C PHE A 13 18.30 -18.38 16.24
N ALA A 14 18.84 -19.38 15.56
CA ALA A 14 18.24 -19.94 14.35
C ALA A 14 16.92 -20.69 14.64
N SER A 15 16.75 -21.19 15.87
CA SER A 15 15.53 -21.81 16.36
C SER A 15 14.86 -20.90 17.38
N SER A 16 13.57 -20.61 17.21
CA SER A 16 12.80 -19.88 18.23
C SER A 16 12.62 -20.66 19.54
N ARG A 17 12.87 -21.97 19.55
CA ARG A 17 12.63 -22.83 20.72
C ARG A 17 13.67 -22.66 21.83
N ALA A 18 14.95 -22.54 21.49
CA ALA A 18 16.02 -22.50 22.49
C ALA A 18 15.96 -21.24 23.38
N PRO A 19 15.72 -20.03 22.84
CA PRO A 19 15.51 -18.84 23.67
C PRO A 19 14.26 -18.93 24.55
N LEU A 20 13.17 -19.54 24.05
CA LEU A 20 11.94 -19.74 24.83
C LEU A 20 12.14 -20.70 26.00
N ILE A 21 12.88 -21.80 25.79
CA ILE A 21 13.21 -22.76 26.85
C ILE A 21 14.10 -22.11 27.91
N LEU A 22 15.13 -21.37 27.48
CA LEU A 22 16.00 -20.64 28.40
C LEU A 22 15.19 -19.61 29.20
N GLY A 23 14.32 -18.86 28.53
CA GLY A 23 13.43 -17.91 29.19
C GLY A 23 12.54 -18.58 30.23
N ALA A 24 11.84 -19.65 29.85
CA ALA A 24 10.99 -20.40 30.79
C ALA A 24 11.80 -20.92 31.98
N ALA A 25 12.98 -21.51 31.76
CA ALA A 25 13.85 -22.01 32.81
C ALA A 25 14.29 -20.90 33.77
N THR A 26 14.67 -19.73 33.24
CA THR A 26 14.99 -18.53 34.04
C THR A 26 13.80 -18.08 34.86
N THR A 27 12.61 -17.94 34.25
CA THR A 27 11.39 -17.54 34.97
C THR A 27 11.04 -18.51 36.09
N PHE A 28 11.09 -19.83 35.84
CA PHE A 28 10.84 -20.83 36.89
C PHE A 28 11.89 -20.78 38.00
N SER A 29 13.16 -20.57 37.65
CA SER A 29 14.24 -20.47 38.64
C SER A 29 14.08 -19.23 39.54
N VAL A 30 13.71 -18.09 38.95
CA VAL A 30 13.46 -16.85 39.68
C VAL A 30 12.21 -16.97 40.55
N ALA A 31 11.13 -17.57 40.03
CA ALA A 31 9.92 -17.83 40.81
C ALA A 31 10.21 -18.75 42.00
N ALA A 32 10.99 -19.81 41.80
CA ALA A 32 11.42 -20.70 42.88
C ALA A 32 12.28 -19.95 43.92
N ALA A 33 13.25 -19.15 43.47
CA ALA A 33 14.07 -18.33 44.35
C ALA A 33 13.25 -17.31 45.15
N GLN A 34 12.25 -16.68 44.52
CA GLN A 34 11.33 -15.75 45.18
C GLN A 34 10.49 -16.42 46.26
N ILE A 35 9.98 -17.63 45.98
CA ILE A 35 9.21 -18.40 46.95
C ILE A 35 10.11 -18.83 48.12
N LEU A 36 11.32 -19.30 47.82
CA LEU A 36 12.27 -19.79 48.82
C LEU A 36 12.88 -18.67 49.68
N SER A 37 12.96 -17.44 49.18
CA SER A 37 13.52 -16.31 49.94
C SER A 37 12.63 -15.87 51.10
N GLY A 38 11.32 -16.15 51.02
CA GLY A 38 10.31 -15.66 51.98
C GLY A 38 10.12 -14.14 51.96
N GLN A 39 10.80 -13.43 51.06
CA GLN A 39 10.68 -11.98 50.89
C GLN A 39 9.41 -11.64 50.13
N LYS A 40 8.85 -10.46 50.42
CA LYS A 40 7.75 -9.95 49.60
C LYS A 40 8.28 -9.59 48.21
N PRO A 41 7.51 -9.81 47.14
CA PRO A 41 8.03 -9.64 45.78
C PRO A 41 8.39 -8.18 45.45
N TRP A 42 7.80 -7.19 46.12
CA TRP A 42 8.13 -5.76 45.98
C TRP A 42 9.24 -5.26 46.93
N GLU A 43 9.82 -6.12 47.77
CA GLU A 43 10.89 -5.70 48.69
C GLU A 43 12.18 -5.39 47.91
N PRO A 44 12.95 -4.37 48.34
CA PRO A 44 14.29 -4.15 47.79
C PRO A 44 15.11 -5.43 47.88
N PHE A 45 15.78 -5.79 46.80
CA PHE A 45 16.60 -7.01 46.69
C PHE A 45 15.82 -8.34 46.65
N ALA A 46 14.49 -8.30 46.51
CA ALA A 46 13.72 -9.50 46.19
C ALA A 46 14.27 -10.17 44.91
N PRO A 47 14.40 -11.52 44.87
CA PRO A 47 14.93 -12.22 43.70
C PRO A 47 14.28 -11.83 42.37
N VAL A 48 12.97 -11.59 42.35
CA VAL A 48 12.25 -11.18 41.13
C VAL A 48 12.61 -9.77 40.68
N VAL A 49 12.63 -8.80 41.61
CA VAL A 49 13.02 -7.39 41.35
C VAL A 49 14.45 -7.30 40.83
N LEU A 50 15.40 -7.96 41.50
CA LEU A 50 16.80 -7.99 41.05
C LEU A 50 16.94 -8.60 39.66
N SER A 51 16.20 -9.68 39.39
CA SER A 51 16.23 -10.33 38.08
C SER A 51 15.66 -9.41 36.99
N ASN A 52 14.58 -8.68 37.28
CA ASN A 52 13.97 -7.75 36.34
C ASN A 52 14.94 -6.62 35.98
N GLN A 53 15.57 -6.00 36.99
CA GLN A 53 16.58 -4.96 36.81
C GLN A 53 17.81 -5.46 36.02
N LEU A 54 18.31 -6.66 36.32
CA LEU A 54 19.45 -7.27 35.61
C LEU A 54 19.12 -7.55 34.14
N ILE A 55 17.91 -8.05 33.85
CA ILE A 55 17.46 -8.31 32.48
C ILE A 55 17.30 -6.99 31.70
N ALA A 56 16.64 -5.99 32.29
CA ALA A 56 16.48 -4.69 31.67
C ALA A 56 17.85 -4.01 31.41
N LEU A 57 18.79 -4.10 32.36
CA LEU A 57 20.16 -3.60 32.20
C LEU A 57 20.91 -4.33 31.09
N THR A 58 20.73 -5.66 30.96
CA THR A 58 21.31 -6.45 29.86
C THR A 58 20.78 -5.96 28.51
N GLY A 59 19.48 -5.69 28.41
CA GLY A 59 18.88 -5.08 27.24
C GLY A 59 19.43 -3.69 26.93
N PHE A 60 19.60 -2.85 27.94
CA PHE A 60 20.19 -1.52 27.81
C PHE A 60 21.64 -1.58 27.30
N ALA A 61 22.46 -2.47 27.88
CA ALA A 61 23.83 -2.71 27.46
C ALA A 61 23.89 -3.21 26.01
N TRP A 62 22.98 -4.11 25.61
CA TRP A 62 22.86 -4.54 24.22
C TRP A 62 22.55 -3.36 23.29
N CYS A 63 21.58 -2.51 23.63
CA CYS A 63 21.28 -1.30 22.86
C CYS A 63 22.51 -0.39 22.71
N ALA A 64 23.34 -0.23 23.76
CA ALA A 64 24.58 0.55 23.69
C ALA A 64 25.61 -0.06 22.71
N ILE A 65 25.77 -1.39 22.71
CA ILE A 65 26.61 -2.10 21.73
C ILE A 65 26.12 -1.85 20.31
N GLN A 66 24.80 -1.90 20.09
CA GLN A 66 24.21 -1.67 18.77
C GLN A 66 24.34 -0.22 18.31
N LEU A 67 24.23 0.75 19.22
CA LEU A 67 24.49 2.17 18.94
C LEU A 67 25.94 2.40 18.48
N TRP A 68 26.90 1.73 19.11
CA TRP A 68 28.30 1.79 18.71
C TRP A 68 28.54 1.11 17.35
N THR A 69 27.93 -0.07 17.15
CA THR A 69 28.01 -0.85 15.91
C THR A 69 27.46 -0.05 14.72
N PHE A 70 26.30 0.59 14.89
CA PHE A 70 25.61 1.36 13.86
C PHE A 70 25.88 2.87 13.96
N ARG A 71 27.01 3.30 14.52
CA ARG A 71 27.32 4.71 14.74
C ARG A 71 27.26 5.60 13.49
N ARG A 72 27.41 5.01 12.30
CA ARG A 72 27.36 5.70 11.00
C ARG A 72 25.96 5.71 10.35
N ASP A 73 24.99 4.96 10.89
CA ASP A 73 23.64 4.88 10.34
C ASP A 73 22.66 5.69 11.20
N ALA A 74 22.10 6.76 10.65
CA ALA A 74 21.19 7.65 11.38
C ALA A 74 19.81 7.02 11.69
N ALA A 75 19.34 6.06 10.88
CA ALA A 75 18.06 5.40 11.11
C ALA A 75 18.19 4.35 12.22
N ALA A 76 19.20 3.49 12.12
CA ALA A 76 19.47 2.49 13.16
C ALA A 76 19.84 3.14 14.49
N ARG A 77 20.64 4.23 14.50
CA ARG A 77 20.90 4.97 15.74
C ARG A 77 19.63 5.46 16.41
N ARG A 78 18.72 6.10 15.69
CA ARG A 78 17.44 6.57 16.26
C ARG A 78 16.62 5.41 16.83
N ALA A 79 16.56 4.29 16.11
CA ALA A 79 15.86 3.09 16.55
C ALA A 79 16.47 2.51 17.85
N TRP A 80 17.79 2.33 17.89
CA TRP A 80 18.49 1.77 19.05
C TRP A 80 18.56 2.74 20.23
N SER A 81 18.59 4.06 20.00
CA SER A 81 18.45 5.06 21.06
C SER A 81 17.05 4.99 21.68
N GLY A 82 16.01 4.83 20.85
CA GLY A 82 14.65 4.62 21.33
C GLY A 82 14.54 3.35 22.17
N ALA A 83 15.00 2.20 21.65
CA ALA A 83 15.01 0.95 22.40
C ALA A 83 15.82 1.04 23.70
N GLY A 84 16.99 1.69 23.68
CA GLY A 84 17.80 1.96 24.86
C GLY A 84 17.06 2.80 25.90
N ALA A 85 16.39 3.88 25.48
CA ALA A 85 15.53 4.66 26.36
C ALA A 85 14.38 3.82 26.93
N GLY A 86 13.76 2.95 26.12
CA GLY A 86 12.74 2.01 26.58
C GLY A 86 13.27 1.04 27.65
N MET A 87 14.44 0.43 27.45
CA MET A 87 15.05 -0.44 28.46
C MET A 87 15.43 0.33 29.73
N LEU A 88 15.89 1.58 29.60
CA LEU A 88 16.18 2.44 30.74
C LEU A 88 14.92 2.77 31.55
N LEU A 89 13.78 3.00 30.89
CA LEU A 89 12.49 3.19 31.58
C LEU A 89 12.13 1.95 32.41
N LEU A 90 12.34 0.75 31.88
CA LEU A 90 12.12 -0.50 32.64
C LEU A 90 13.08 -0.64 33.84
N VAL A 91 14.32 -0.16 33.74
CA VAL A 91 15.27 -0.15 34.88
C VAL A 91 14.84 0.86 35.97
N LEU A 92 14.28 2.00 35.56
CA LEU A 92 13.95 3.10 36.46
C LEU A 92 12.55 2.99 37.08
N GLU A 93 11.75 2.04 36.62
CA GLU A 93 10.34 1.92 36.98
C GLU A 93 10.12 1.78 38.49
N ASP A 94 10.75 0.81 39.17
CA ASP A 94 10.65 0.64 40.63
C ASP A 94 11.01 1.92 41.41
N ASN A 95 11.94 2.72 40.88
CA ASN A 95 12.36 3.96 41.52
C ASN A 95 11.32 5.07 41.31
N ALA A 96 10.68 5.11 40.13
CA ALA A 96 9.60 6.04 39.83
C ALA A 96 8.34 5.71 40.64
N GLU A 97 8.00 4.43 40.77
CA GLU A 97 6.89 3.97 41.60
C GLU A 97 7.07 4.40 43.07
N ARG A 98 8.28 4.23 43.63
CA ARG A 98 8.60 4.67 45.01
C ARG A 98 8.41 6.17 45.25
N LEU A 99 8.62 7.01 44.23
CA LEU A 99 8.38 8.45 44.34
C LEU A 99 6.88 8.78 44.39
N VAL A 100 6.06 8.00 43.71
CA VAL A 100 4.60 8.19 43.62
C VAL A 100 3.90 7.55 44.82
N SER A 101 4.41 6.44 45.33
CA SER A 101 3.83 5.74 46.48
C SER A 101 3.92 6.53 47.79
N PHE A 102 4.85 7.49 47.87
CA PHE A 102 4.87 8.49 48.93
C PHE A 102 3.57 9.34 49.01
N ALA A 103 2.79 9.40 47.93
CA ALA A 103 1.50 10.09 47.89
C ALA A 103 0.29 9.21 48.31
N GLY A 104 0.48 7.91 48.57
CA GLY A 104 -0.52 7.02 49.16
C GLY A 104 -1.74 6.67 48.27
N GLN A 105 -1.57 6.63 46.95
CA GLN A 105 -2.65 6.44 45.97
C GLN A 105 -2.36 5.22 45.06
N PRO A 106 -2.87 4.01 45.39
CA PRO A 106 -2.58 2.78 44.63
C PRO A 106 -2.97 2.82 43.14
N VAL A 107 -3.99 3.61 42.81
CA VAL A 107 -4.42 3.82 41.42
C VAL A 107 -3.40 4.67 40.65
N ALA A 108 -2.78 5.65 41.31
CA ALA A 108 -1.77 6.51 40.71
C ALA A 108 -0.46 5.75 40.49
N GLU A 109 -0.05 4.90 41.43
CA GLU A 109 1.10 3.99 41.30
C GLU A 109 0.94 3.10 40.05
N LEU A 110 -0.17 2.36 39.97
CA LEU A 110 -0.46 1.49 38.82
C LEU A 110 -0.51 2.26 37.50
N ALA A 111 -1.10 3.47 37.48
CA ALA A 111 -1.17 4.28 36.28
C ALA A 111 0.22 4.72 35.78
N VAL A 112 1.14 5.03 36.70
CA VAL A 112 2.52 5.42 36.38
C VAL A 112 3.29 4.22 35.84
N THR A 113 3.24 3.07 36.51
CA THR A 113 3.84 1.81 36.04
C THR A 113 3.32 1.44 34.64
N MET A 114 2.00 1.43 34.44
CA MET A 114 1.40 1.17 33.13
C MET A 114 1.89 2.16 32.06
N ALA A 115 1.98 3.45 32.39
CA ALA A 115 2.45 4.46 31.44
C ALA A 115 3.92 4.26 31.05
N LEU A 116 4.80 3.97 32.02
CA LEU A 116 6.22 3.69 31.77
C LEU A 116 6.40 2.43 30.92
N TRP A 117 5.70 1.35 31.25
CA TRP A 117 5.75 0.11 30.49
C TRP A 117 5.19 0.25 29.07
N LEU A 118 4.10 1.02 28.89
CA LEU A 118 3.56 1.31 27.56
C LEU A 118 4.53 2.15 26.72
N ALA A 119 5.15 3.15 27.33
CA ALA A 119 6.18 3.97 26.67
C ALA A 119 7.41 3.13 26.29
N ALA A 120 7.91 2.30 27.22
CA ALA A 120 9.02 1.39 26.99
C ALA A 120 8.71 0.40 25.85
N GLY A 121 7.58 -0.29 25.94
CA GLY A 121 7.13 -1.23 24.92
C GLY A 121 6.97 -0.57 23.54
N ALA A 122 6.43 0.64 23.48
CA ALA A 122 6.30 1.39 22.22
C ALA A 122 7.66 1.74 21.60
N LEU A 123 8.62 2.20 22.41
CA LEU A 123 9.98 2.53 21.96
C LEU A 123 10.74 1.29 21.47
N ILE A 124 10.66 0.19 22.21
CA ILE A 124 11.29 -1.09 21.86
C ILE A 124 10.65 -1.67 20.59
N PHE A 125 9.32 -1.64 20.49
CA PHE A 125 8.58 -2.10 19.31
C PHE A 125 8.91 -1.27 18.07
N ALA A 126 9.08 0.05 18.21
CA ALA A 126 9.50 0.91 17.12
C ALA A 126 10.86 0.51 16.55
N CYS A 127 11.80 0.09 17.40
CA CYS A 127 13.08 -0.48 16.97
C CYS A 127 12.86 -1.82 16.23
N GLY A 128 12.07 -2.73 16.80
CA GLY A 128 11.75 -4.03 16.18
C GLY A 128 11.16 -3.91 14.78
N ARG A 129 10.37 -2.86 14.50
CA ARG A 129 9.81 -2.59 13.17
C ARG A 129 10.85 -2.34 12.08
N LEU A 130 12.02 -1.81 12.43
CA LEU A 130 13.14 -1.69 11.48
C LEU A 130 13.61 -3.08 11.00
N TYR A 131 13.38 -4.11 11.82
CA TYR A 131 13.78 -5.49 11.60
C TYR A 131 12.58 -6.41 11.27
N ALA A 132 11.48 -5.85 10.74
CA ALA A 132 10.25 -6.60 10.46
C ALA A 132 10.46 -7.79 9.51
N MET A 133 11.44 -7.70 8.60
CA MET A 133 11.85 -8.76 7.70
C MET A 133 12.34 -10.04 8.41
N ARG A 134 12.55 -10.00 9.74
CA ARG A 134 12.84 -11.18 10.58
C ARG A 134 11.58 -11.57 11.35
N ARG A 135 10.86 -12.61 10.90
CA ARG A 135 9.55 -13.02 11.44
C ARG A 135 9.56 -13.22 12.96
N SER A 136 10.62 -13.83 13.48
CA SER A 136 10.76 -14.10 14.92
C SER A 136 10.86 -12.82 15.75
N VAL A 137 11.51 -11.76 15.26
CA VAL A 137 11.59 -10.47 15.98
C VAL A 137 10.19 -9.94 16.26
N MET A 138 9.35 -9.80 15.23
CA MET A 138 8.01 -9.24 15.39
C MET A 138 7.06 -10.17 16.16
N ALA A 139 7.21 -11.49 16.00
CA ALA A 139 6.45 -12.44 16.81
C ALA A 139 6.78 -12.32 18.30
N THR A 140 8.08 -12.25 18.64
CA THR A 140 8.54 -12.09 20.02
C THR A 140 8.16 -10.71 20.58
N MET A 141 8.29 -9.62 19.81
CA MET A 141 7.83 -8.28 20.21
C MET A 141 6.33 -8.26 20.56
N ARG A 142 5.49 -8.91 19.76
CA ARG A 142 4.05 -9.02 20.03
C ARG A 142 3.77 -9.90 21.25
N GLY A 143 4.54 -10.96 21.44
CA GLY A 143 4.48 -11.80 22.63
C GLY A 143 4.78 -11.00 23.90
N ALA A 144 5.83 -10.17 23.89
CA ALA A 144 6.19 -9.30 25.02
C ALA A 144 5.04 -8.33 25.36
N LEU A 145 4.48 -7.66 24.35
CA LEU A 145 3.32 -6.79 24.53
C LEU A 145 2.10 -7.54 25.07
N ALA A 146 1.82 -8.74 24.57
CA ALA A 146 0.69 -9.55 25.03
C ALA A 146 0.83 -9.98 26.50
N ILE A 147 2.04 -10.40 26.90
CA ILE A 147 2.36 -10.72 28.30
C ILE A 147 2.16 -9.47 29.15
N GLN A 148 2.76 -8.34 28.76
CA GLN A 148 2.62 -7.06 29.45
C GLN A 148 1.15 -6.66 29.65
N PHE A 149 0.33 -6.70 28.60
CA PHE A 149 -1.09 -6.34 28.71
C PHE A 149 -1.87 -7.31 29.61
N ALA A 150 -1.56 -8.61 29.56
CA ALA A 150 -2.19 -9.59 30.43
C ALA A 150 -1.84 -9.36 31.91
N THR A 151 -0.57 -9.11 32.20
CA THR A 151 -0.08 -8.83 33.56
C THR A 151 -0.76 -7.59 34.16
N HIS A 152 -0.67 -6.45 33.49
CA HIS A 152 -1.26 -5.21 33.98
C HIS A 152 -2.80 -5.26 34.03
N GLY A 153 -3.42 -5.98 33.08
CA GLY A 153 -4.87 -6.21 33.07
C GLY A 153 -5.34 -7.02 34.28
N LEU A 154 -4.55 -8.01 34.70
CA LEU A 154 -4.83 -8.82 35.90
C LEU A 154 -4.70 -8.00 37.18
N VAL A 155 -3.66 -7.17 37.31
CA VAL A 155 -3.49 -6.25 38.44
C VAL A 155 -4.64 -5.24 38.52
N LEU A 156 -5.00 -4.62 37.38
CA LEU A 156 -6.12 -3.68 37.32
C LEU A 156 -7.45 -4.35 37.72
N LEU A 157 -7.69 -5.58 37.26
CA LEU A 157 -8.87 -6.35 37.65
C LEU A 157 -8.88 -6.64 39.15
N ALA A 158 -7.74 -7.03 39.73
CA ALA A 158 -7.60 -7.24 41.17
C ALA A 158 -7.81 -5.96 41.99
N LEU A 159 -7.39 -4.81 41.45
CA LEU A 159 -7.56 -3.50 42.09
C LEU A 159 -9.03 -3.08 42.14
N VAL A 160 -9.80 -3.35 41.06
CA VAL A 160 -11.19 -2.92 40.90
C VAL A 160 -12.19 -3.90 41.52
N THR A 161 -11.81 -5.15 41.78
CA THR A 161 -12.72 -6.17 42.34
C THR A 161 -12.51 -6.37 43.85
N ALA A 162 -13.52 -5.99 44.65
CA ALA A 162 -13.51 -6.11 46.11
C ALA A 162 -13.18 -7.52 46.69
N PRO A 163 -13.58 -8.65 46.08
CA PRO A 163 -13.31 -9.99 46.62
C PRO A 163 -11.84 -10.40 46.60
N LEU A 164 -11.06 -9.94 45.61
CA LEU A 164 -9.64 -10.29 45.48
C LEU A 164 -8.76 -9.59 46.53
N ARG A 165 -9.17 -8.40 47.00
CA ARG A 165 -8.50 -7.69 48.11
C ARG A 165 -8.76 -8.33 49.49
N ALA A 166 -9.91 -8.96 49.70
CA ALA A 166 -10.35 -9.40 51.03
C ALA A 166 -9.79 -10.76 51.50
N HIS A 167 -9.21 -11.57 50.60
CA HIS A 167 -8.88 -12.99 50.86
C HIS A 167 -7.38 -13.31 50.99
N GLY A 168 -6.50 -12.32 51.24
CA GLY A 168 -5.05 -12.58 51.35
C GLY A 168 -4.37 -12.94 50.02
N HIS A 169 -5.07 -12.78 48.89
CA HIS A 169 -4.53 -13.00 47.54
C HIS A 169 -3.68 -11.84 47.02
N ALA A 170 -3.49 -10.77 47.79
CA ALA A 170 -2.66 -9.62 47.42
C ALA A 170 -1.23 -10.07 47.08
N THR A 171 -0.57 -10.80 47.99
CA THR A 171 0.81 -11.27 47.77
C THR A 171 0.95 -12.21 46.57
N LEU A 172 -0.07 -13.05 46.30
CA LEU A 172 -0.06 -13.90 45.11
C LEU A 172 -0.22 -13.09 43.82
N THR A 173 -1.12 -12.10 43.83
CA THR A 173 -1.36 -11.21 42.68
C THR A 173 -0.12 -10.39 42.37
N ASP A 174 0.53 -9.84 43.39
CA ASP A 174 1.77 -9.07 43.26
C ASP A 174 2.92 -9.96 42.75
N THR A 175 3.03 -11.19 43.27
CA THR A 175 4.00 -12.17 42.77
C THR A 175 3.77 -12.50 41.30
N VAL A 176 2.51 -12.68 40.88
CA VAL A 176 2.14 -12.93 39.48
C VAL A 176 2.44 -11.71 38.61
N SER A 177 2.24 -10.49 39.13
CA SER A 177 2.59 -9.26 38.41
C SER A 177 4.07 -9.19 38.11
N GLU A 178 4.89 -9.30 39.15
CA GLU A 178 6.35 -9.20 39.09
C GLU A 178 6.97 -10.28 38.20
N ILE A 179 6.46 -11.51 38.28
CA ILE A 179 6.86 -12.59 37.37
C ILE A 179 6.43 -12.28 35.93
N GLY A 180 5.22 -11.74 35.73
CA GLY A 180 4.71 -11.34 34.43
C GLY A 180 5.52 -10.21 33.78
N GLU A 181 5.95 -9.23 34.57
CA GLU A 181 6.84 -8.15 34.16
C GLU A 181 8.22 -8.69 33.79
N LEU A 182 8.81 -9.54 34.63
CA LEU A 182 10.06 -10.23 34.31
C LEU A 182 9.97 -10.99 32.97
N MET A 183 8.87 -11.71 32.75
CA MET A 183 8.62 -12.41 31.48
C MET A 183 8.53 -11.44 30.30
N ALA A 184 7.84 -10.31 30.46
CA ALA A 184 7.72 -9.29 29.42
C ALA A 184 9.07 -8.64 29.09
N ALA A 185 9.83 -8.18 30.11
CA ALA A 185 11.15 -7.59 29.96
C ALA A 185 12.13 -8.55 29.26
N MET A 186 12.16 -9.80 29.70
CA MET A 186 13.00 -10.84 29.10
C MET A 186 12.62 -11.10 27.64
N THR A 187 11.33 -11.13 27.33
CA THR A 187 10.83 -11.31 25.96
C THR A 187 11.21 -10.11 25.08
N TYR A 188 11.20 -8.88 25.60
CA TYR A 188 11.72 -7.70 24.92
C TYR A 188 13.22 -7.80 24.63
N VAL A 189 14.04 -8.21 25.61
CA VAL A 189 15.49 -8.43 25.42
C VAL A 189 15.72 -9.47 24.32
N PHE A 190 15.01 -10.60 24.36
CA PHE A 190 15.13 -11.63 23.32
C PHE A 190 14.73 -11.10 21.93
N ALA A 191 13.67 -10.31 21.83
CA ALA A 191 13.28 -9.70 20.57
C ALA A 191 14.37 -8.76 20.02
N LEU A 192 15.02 -7.98 20.89
CA LEU A 192 16.15 -7.12 20.52
C LEU A 192 17.38 -7.93 20.10
N LEU A 193 17.69 -9.04 20.77
CA LEU A 193 18.77 -9.95 20.36
C LEU A 193 18.50 -10.57 18.99
N LEU A 194 17.26 -11.01 18.74
CA LEU A 194 16.86 -11.60 17.46
C LEU A 194 17.04 -10.64 16.27
N THR A 195 17.07 -9.32 16.48
CA THR A 195 17.32 -8.35 15.39
C THR A 195 18.67 -8.57 14.71
N ALA A 196 19.68 -9.01 15.46
CA ALA A 196 21.03 -9.27 14.97
C ALA A 196 21.18 -10.70 14.39
N PHE A 197 20.51 -11.68 14.99
CA PHE A 197 20.81 -13.10 14.74
C PHE A 197 19.73 -13.87 13.97
N ALA A 198 18.46 -13.46 14.03
CA ALA A 198 17.39 -14.24 13.43
C ALA A 198 17.48 -14.24 11.90
N PRO A 199 17.15 -15.32 11.19
CA PRO A 199 17.16 -15.31 9.72
C PRO A 199 16.10 -14.36 9.14
N LEU A 200 16.35 -13.91 7.91
CA LEU A 200 15.32 -13.22 7.13
C LEU A 200 14.18 -14.19 6.82
N LYS A 201 12.95 -13.68 6.79
CA LYS A 201 11.80 -14.47 6.35
C LYS A 201 11.93 -14.81 4.86
N SER A 202 11.46 -16.00 4.49
CA SER A 202 11.25 -16.32 3.08
C SER A 202 10.09 -15.49 2.55
N TYR A 203 10.32 -14.76 1.46
CA TYR A 203 9.29 -14.08 0.69
C TYR A 203 8.78 -14.93 -0.48
N ARG A 204 9.21 -16.20 -0.59
CA ARG A 204 8.70 -17.13 -1.59
C ARG A 204 7.25 -17.49 -1.25
N ARG A 205 6.34 -17.15 -2.15
CA ARG A 205 4.92 -17.49 -2.10
C ARG A 205 4.49 -17.98 -3.48
N PRO A 206 3.45 -18.82 -3.60
CA PRO A 206 2.86 -19.10 -4.89
C PRO A 206 2.31 -17.80 -5.51
N THR A 207 2.30 -17.71 -6.83
CA THR A 207 1.79 -16.54 -7.57
C THR A 207 0.32 -16.25 -7.26
N SER A 208 -0.47 -17.27 -6.91
CA SER A 208 -1.84 -17.14 -6.42
C SER A 208 -1.96 -16.38 -5.10
N GLU A 209 -0.87 -16.12 -4.39
CA GLU A 209 -0.82 -15.32 -3.16
C GLU A 209 -0.03 -14.01 -3.32
N ILE A 210 0.08 -13.50 -4.55
CA ILE A 210 0.87 -12.29 -4.86
C ILE A 210 0.46 -11.08 -4.01
N GLY A 211 -0.82 -10.94 -3.66
CA GLY A 211 -1.31 -9.87 -2.80
C GLY A 211 -0.75 -9.93 -1.39
N ALA A 212 -0.68 -11.13 -0.81
CA ALA A 212 -0.04 -11.34 0.49
C ALA A 212 1.46 -11.04 0.44
N LYS A 213 2.16 -11.50 -0.62
CA LYS A 213 3.58 -11.15 -0.85
C LYS A 213 3.77 -9.65 -0.96
N ALA A 214 2.96 -8.97 -1.77
CA ALA A 214 3.02 -7.52 -1.99
C ALA A 214 2.85 -6.74 -0.68
N ARG A 215 1.86 -7.09 0.15
CA ARG A 215 1.64 -6.46 1.46
C ARG A 215 2.78 -6.74 2.43
N GLU A 216 3.32 -7.95 2.45
CA GLU A 216 4.47 -8.32 3.29
C GLU A 216 5.75 -7.60 2.89
N VAL A 217 6.03 -7.46 1.59
CA VAL A 217 7.18 -6.70 1.06
C VAL A 217 7.00 -5.21 1.36
N TYR A 218 5.80 -4.67 1.12
CA TYR A 218 5.48 -3.28 1.40
C TYR A 218 5.68 -2.92 2.88
N ALA A 219 5.13 -3.74 3.79
CA ALA A 219 5.18 -3.48 5.23
C ALA A 219 6.60 -3.66 5.80
N ASP A 220 7.29 -4.74 5.44
CA ASP A 220 8.52 -5.11 6.14
C ASP A 220 9.74 -4.32 5.67
N PHE A 221 9.74 -3.82 4.43
CA PHE A 221 10.77 -2.89 3.93
C PHE A 221 10.36 -1.42 4.07
N GLY A 222 9.20 -1.13 4.69
CA GLY A 222 8.76 0.25 4.91
C GLY A 222 8.67 1.06 3.62
N LEU A 223 8.12 0.46 2.55
CA LEU A 223 8.09 1.06 1.21
C LEU A 223 7.18 2.29 1.10
N GLU A 224 6.46 2.65 2.17
CA GLU A 224 5.67 3.86 2.26
C GLU A 224 6.55 5.10 2.04
N ARG A 225 6.37 5.76 0.89
CA ARG A 225 7.09 7.00 0.56
C ARG A 225 6.22 8.22 0.81
N ILE A 226 4.92 8.13 0.50
CA ILE A 226 3.95 9.20 0.60
C ILE A 226 2.61 8.58 0.98
N ALA A 227 2.03 9.01 2.10
CA ALA A 227 0.67 8.67 2.47
C ALA A 227 -0.30 9.30 1.46
N ARG A 228 -1.00 8.47 0.67
CA ARG A 228 -1.98 8.90 -0.34
C ARG A 228 -3.36 8.28 -0.12
N TYR A 229 -3.42 7.06 0.37
CA TYR A 229 -4.65 6.29 0.55
C TYR A 229 -4.61 5.51 1.87
N PRO A 230 -5.71 5.40 2.63
CA PRO A 230 -7.01 6.05 2.40
C PRO A 230 -6.99 7.55 2.72
N THR A 231 -5.93 8.02 3.37
CA THR A 231 -5.79 9.38 3.88
C THR A 231 -4.38 9.92 3.66
N PRO A 232 -4.19 11.24 3.45
CA PRO A 232 -2.87 11.84 3.35
C PRO A 232 -2.13 11.93 4.70
N TYR A 233 -2.80 11.68 5.82
CA TYR A 233 -2.20 11.79 7.15
C TYR A 233 -1.39 10.54 7.50
N ARG A 234 -0.06 10.65 7.42
CA ARG A 234 0.89 9.57 7.71
C ARG A 234 0.72 8.93 9.09
N ALA A 235 0.34 9.71 10.11
CA ALA A 235 0.10 9.19 11.46
C ALA A 235 -0.99 8.10 11.50
N LEU A 236 -1.97 8.17 10.60
CA LEU A 236 -3.07 7.20 10.50
C LEU A 236 -2.68 5.91 9.77
N HIS A 237 -1.48 5.82 9.22
CA HIS A 237 -0.97 4.61 8.54
C HIS A 237 -0.20 3.70 9.50
N GLY A 238 0.04 4.16 10.74
CA GLY A 238 0.65 3.34 11.80
C GLY A 238 -0.23 2.12 12.14
N PRO A 239 0.35 1.00 12.64
CA PRO A 239 -0.36 -0.27 12.82
C PRO A 239 -1.69 -0.15 13.56
N VAL A 240 -1.71 0.55 14.70
CA VAL A 240 -2.94 0.74 15.51
C VAL A 240 -3.90 1.72 14.85
N ALA A 241 -3.40 2.90 14.44
CA ALA A 241 -4.23 3.93 13.83
C ALA A 241 -4.84 3.49 12.49
N ARG A 242 -4.14 2.61 11.76
CA ARG A 242 -4.63 2.00 10.52
C ARG A 242 -5.84 1.11 10.79
N GLU A 243 -5.79 0.25 11.82
CA GLU A 243 -6.95 -0.60 12.15
C GLU A 243 -8.16 0.26 12.57
N LEU A 244 -7.95 1.34 13.32
CA LEU A 244 -9.01 2.30 13.64
C LEU A 244 -9.56 2.99 12.39
N THR A 245 -8.69 3.33 11.43
CA THR A 245 -9.11 3.90 10.14
C THR A 245 -9.93 2.89 9.35
N PHE A 246 -9.52 1.61 9.31
CA PHE A 246 -10.27 0.55 8.64
C PHE A 246 -11.61 0.28 9.34
N LEU A 247 -11.68 0.35 10.66
CA LEU A 247 -12.93 0.26 11.41
C LEU A 247 -13.87 1.42 11.04
N ALA A 248 -13.38 2.66 11.01
CA ALA A 248 -14.17 3.82 10.61
C ALA A 248 -14.68 3.68 9.15
N MET A 249 -13.82 3.21 8.24
CA MET A 249 -14.23 2.89 6.86
C MET A 249 -15.29 1.78 6.83
N ALA A 250 -15.15 0.73 7.63
CA ALA A 250 -16.14 -0.36 7.68
C ALA A 250 -17.51 0.17 8.13
N LEU A 251 -17.54 0.98 9.21
CA LEU A 251 -18.76 1.64 9.68
C LEU A 251 -19.40 2.54 8.62
N TRP A 252 -18.60 3.14 7.73
CA TRP A 252 -19.09 3.94 6.61
C TRP A 252 -19.66 3.09 5.46
N PHE A 253 -18.93 2.04 5.03
CA PHE A 253 -19.24 1.29 3.82
C PHE A 253 -20.26 0.17 4.03
N ILE A 254 -20.32 -0.47 5.20
CA ILE A 254 -21.29 -1.53 5.50
C ILE A 254 -22.73 -1.09 5.21
N PRO A 255 -23.25 0.01 5.79
CA PRO A 255 -24.65 0.40 5.56
C PRO A 255 -24.95 0.77 4.10
N ARG A 256 -23.93 1.09 3.30
CA ARG A 256 -24.07 1.53 1.90
C ARG A 256 -23.89 0.41 0.88
N SER A 257 -23.07 -0.60 1.20
CA SER A 257 -22.60 -1.58 0.22
C SER A 257 -23.09 -2.99 0.52
N ALA A 258 -23.45 -3.30 1.77
CA ALA A 258 -23.75 -4.68 2.18
C ALA A 258 -24.96 -5.28 1.45
N ALA A 259 -25.98 -4.45 1.12
CA ALA A 259 -27.13 -4.88 0.34
C ALA A 259 -26.74 -5.22 -1.11
N SER A 260 -25.92 -4.39 -1.74
CA SER A 260 -25.41 -4.64 -3.10
C SER A 260 -24.53 -5.90 -3.13
N ALA A 261 -23.65 -6.07 -2.15
CA ALA A 261 -22.83 -7.28 -1.99
C ALA A 261 -23.69 -8.54 -1.82
N ARG A 262 -24.77 -8.46 -1.03
CA ARG A 262 -25.72 -9.57 -0.85
C ARG A 262 -26.44 -9.92 -2.15
N ALA A 263 -26.78 -8.93 -2.97
CA ALA A 263 -27.42 -9.15 -4.27
C ALA A 263 -26.47 -9.88 -5.27
N ASP A 264 -25.16 -9.66 -5.18
CA ASP A 264 -24.12 -10.38 -5.97
C ASP A 264 -23.64 -11.68 -5.30
N GLY A 265 -24.50 -12.32 -4.47
CA GLY A 265 -24.21 -13.62 -3.86
C GLY A 265 -23.34 -13.56 -2.60
N GLY A 266 -23.09 -12.38 -2.04
CA GLY A 266 -22.46 -12.20 -0.74
C GLY A 266 -23.35 -12.60 0.45
N PRO A 267 -22.76 -12.80 1.63
CA PRO A 267 -23.51 -13.20 2.82
C PRO A 267 -24.31 -12.03 3.42
N PRO A 268 -25.17 -12.27 4.43
CA PRO A 268 -25.83 -11.19 5.18
C PRO A 268 -24.82 -10.24 5.85
N ALA A 269 -25.23 -8.98 6.05
CA ALA A 269 -24.35 -7.91 6.56
C ALA A 269 -23.57 -8.28 7.84
N ILE A 270 -24.18 -9.02 8.78
CA ILE A 270 -23.50 -9.43 10.02
C ILE A 270 -22.28 -10.33 9.76
N ARG A 271 -22.36 -11.20 8.74
CA ARG A 271 -21.23 -12.05 8.34
C ARG A 271 -20.21 -11.23 7.57
N GLN A 272 -20.64 -10.24 6.79
CA GLN A 272 -19.72 -9.30 6.14
C GLN A 272 -18.87 -8.51 7.16
N ILE A 273 -19.39 -8.21 8.36
CA ILE A 273 -18.58 -7.61 9.45
C ILE A 273 -17.44 -8.55 9.87
N ALA A 274 -17.74 -9.83 10.07
CA ALA A 274 -16.71 -10.83 10.40
C ALA A 274 -15.70 -11.00 9.25
N ASP A 275 -16.16 -10.95 8.00
CA ASP A 275 -15.31 -11.05 6.81
C ASP A 275 -14.38 -9.84 6.69
N LEU A 276 -14.89 -8.63 6.96
CA LEU A 276 -14.10 -7.40 7.02
C LEU A 276 -13.04 -7.45 8.12
N ALA A 277 -13.38 -7.92 9.32
CA ALA A 277 -12.39 -8.11 10.39
C ALA A 277 -11.28 -9.11 9.98
N ARG A 278 -11.68 -10.22 9.33
CA ARG A 278 -10.74 -11.21 8.78
C ARG A 278 -9.87 -10.63 7.65
N CYS A 279 -10.41 -9.72 6.84
CA CYS A 279 -9.68 -9.01 5.78
C CYS A 279 -8.72 -7.96 6.34
N ALA A 280 -9.12 -7.22 7.37
CA ALA A 280 -8.29 -6.22 8.05
C ALA A 280 -7.02 -6.85 8.64
N VAL A 281 -7.13 -8.03 9.27
CA VAL A 281 -5.96 -8.81 9.75
C VAL A 281 -4.99 -9.17 8.62
N ARG A 282 -5.49 -9.34 7.39
CA ARG A 282 -4.68 -9.58 6.18
C ARG A 282 -4.20 -8.30 5.50
N GLY A 283 -4.50 -7.13 6.06
CA GLY A 283 -4.18 -5.82 5.51
C GLY A 283 -5.05 -5.39 4.33
N VAL A 284 -6.25 -5.95 4.20
CA VAL A 284 -7.22 -5.59 3.15
C VAL A 284 -8.26 -4.64 3.72
N ASP A 285 -8.38 -3.47 3.10
CA ASP A 285 -9.29 -2.41 3.55
C ASP A 285 -10.75 -2.64 3.09
N PRO A 286 -11.74 -1.98 3.74
CA PRO A 286 -13.15 -2.16 3.41
C PRO A 286 -13.54 -1.78 1.97
N VAL A 287 -12.90 -0.80 1.35
CA VAL A 287 -13.20 -0.45 -0.06
C VAL A 287 -12.75 -1.58 -0.96
N SER A 288 -11.55 -2.09 -0.76
CA SER A 288 -11.04 -3.25 -1.50
C SER A 288 -11.91 -4.49 -1.29
N TYR A 289 -12.42 -4.71 -0.08
CA TYR A 289 -13.33 -5.83 0.21
C TYR A 289 -14.59 -5.80 -0.67
N TYR A 290 -15.28 -4.66 -0.74
CA TYR A 290 -16.48 -4.53 -1.56
C TYR A 290 -16.16 -4.47 -3.06
N LEU A 291 -15.24 -3.59 -3.45
CA LEU A 291 -14.96 -3.30 -4.86
C LEU A 291 -14.42 -4.52 -5.61
N LEU A 292 -13.60 -5.35 -4.95
CA LEU A 292 -13.00 -6.57 -5.51
C LEU A 292 -13.87 -7.82 -5.32
N GLY A 293 -15.08 -7.69 -4.75
CA GLY A 293 -15.98 -8.82 -4.56
C GLY A 293 -15.47 -9.85 -3.54
N LEU A 294 -14.67 -9.43 -2.53
CA LEU A 294 -14.08 -10.35 -1.55
C LEU A 294 -15.08 -10.90 -0.52
N TYR A 295 -16.34 -10.46 -0.59
CA TYR A 295 -17.47 -11.03 0.13
C TYR A 295 -17.94 -12.37 -0.46
N ARG A 296 -17.55 -12.71 -1.69
CA ARG A 296 -17.94 -13.97 -2.32
C ARG A 296 -17.20 -15.16 -1.70
N ARG A 297 -17.81 -16.34 -1.73
CA ARG A 297 -17.31 -17.54 -1.04
C ARG A 297 -15.98 -18.05 -1.63
N ASP A 298 -15.80 -17.89 -2.92
CA ASP A 298 -14.64 -18.28 -3.73
C ASP A 298 -13.55 -17.21 -3.79
N ALA A 299 -13.74 -16.07 -3.12
CA ALA A 299 -12.79 -14.99 -3.13
C ALA A 299 -11.42 -15.38 -2.53
N ALA A 300 -10.35 -14.85 -3.12
CA ALA A 300 -8.98 -15.05 -2.68
C ALA A 300 -8.33 -13.72 -2.23
N PRO A 301 -8.53 -13.25 -0.98
CA PRO A 301 -7.93 -12.01 -0.49
C PRO A 301 -6.40 -11.96 -0.57
N ASN A 302 -5.74 -13.13 -0.49
CA ASN A 302 -4.28 -13.23 -0.61
C ASN A 302 -3.81 -13.09 -2.07
N ALA A 303 -4.67 -13.36 -3.06
CA ALA A 303 -4.38 -13.12 -4.47
C ALA A 303 -4.58 -11.63 -4.85
N ALA A 304 -5.46 -10.94 -4.13
CA ALA A 304 -5.87 -9.57 -4.43
C ALA A 304 -4.80 -8.54 -4.03
N ILE A 305 -4.54 -7.58 -4.91
CA ILE A 305 -3.68 -6.43 -4.63
C ILE A 305 -4.53 -5.21 -4.32
N THR A 306 -4.23 -4.52 -3.23
CA THR A 306 -5.04 -3.41 -2.75
C THR A 306 -4.45 -2.05 -3.11
N ARG A 307 -5.29 -1.03 -2.99
CA ARG A 307 -4.90 0.36 -3.19
C ARG A 307 -3.94 0.85 -2.10
N PHE A 308 -3.97 0.25 -0.91
CA PHE A 308 -3.13 0.65 0.22
C PHE A 308 -1.64 0.50 -0.10
N GLU A 309 -1.15 -0.70 -0.42
CA GLU A 309 0.27 -0.89 -0.75
C GLU A 309 0.67 -0.17 -2.06
N THR A 310 -0.18 -0.24 -3.09
CA THR A 310 0.15 0.28 -4.43
C THR A 310 0.27 1.79 -4.46
N LYS A 311 -0.70 2.54 -3.90
CA LYS A 311 -0.70 4.00 -3.96
C LYS A 311 0.25 4.66 -2.97
N ASN A 312 0.60 4.00 -1.87
CA ASN A 312 1.45 4.58 -0.82
C ASN A 312 2.95 4.34 -1.04
N GLY A 313 3.33 3.42 -1.94
CA GLY A 313 4.74 3.30 -2.31
C GLY A 313 5.14 2.09 -3.14
N LEU A 314 4.37 0.99 -3.12
CA LEU A 314 4.76 -0.24 -3.80
C LEU A 314 4.94 -0.04 -5.31
N ASN A 315 4.02 0.67 -5.98
CA ASN A 315 4.19 1.00 -7.40
C ASN A 315 5.49 1.74 -7.66
N LYS A 316 5.82 2.72 -6.83
CA LYS A 316 7.08 3.47 -6.98
C LYS A 316 8.28 2.53 -6.85
N ALA A 317 8.27 1.63 -5.87
CA ALA A 317 9.34 0.64 -5.69
C ALA A 317 9.50 -0.27 -6.92
N ILE A 318 8.38 -0.78 -7.47
CA ILE A 318 8.36 -1.59 -8.70
C ILE A 318 8.96 -0.82 -9.88
N GLN A 319 8.66 0.48 -10.03
CA GLN A 319 9.22 1.28 -11.13
C GLN A 319 10.69 1.65 -10.96
N THR A 320 11.21 1.64 -9.73
CA THR A 320 12.58 2.09 -9.46
C THR A 320 13.57 0.95 -9.29
N VAL A 321 13.10 -0.26 -8.99
CA VAL A 321 13.97 -1.40 -8.80
C VAL A 321 14.61 -1.81 -10.14
N GLY A 322 15.94 -1.89 -10.17
CA GLY A 322 16.68 -2.22 -11.39
C GLY A 322 16.60 -1.15 -12.49
N ARG A 323 16.28 0.11 -12.14
CA ARG A 323 16.15 1.21 -13.10
C ARG A 323 17.41 1.36 -13.97
N ARG A 324 17.19 1.39 -15.29
CA ARG A 324 18.04 2.13 -16.24
C ARG A 324 17.67 3.61 -16.16
N GLU A 325 18.63 4.50 -16.39
CA GLU A 325 18.43 5.95 -16.33
C GLU A 325 17.20 6.36 -17.14
N ALA A 326 16.29 7.10 -16.51
CA ALA A 326 15.03 7.52 -17.10
C ALA A 326 14.81 8.98 -16.79
N ALA A 327 14.40 9.76 -17.79
CA ALA A 327 14.09 11.17 -17.59
C ALA A 327 12.96 11.28 -16.54
N PRO A 328 13.13 12.12 -15.50
CA PRO A 328 12.16 12.22 -14.40
C PRO A 328 10.72 12.51 -14.85
N SER A 329 10.54 13.17 -16.01
CA SER A 329 9.26 13.65 -16.51
C SER A 329 8.59 12.79 -17.60
N GLU A 330 9.25 11.72 -18.11
CA GLU A 330 8.90 11.03 -19.37
C GLU A 330 7.41 10.60 -19.52
N MET A 331 6.71 10.33 -18.41
CA MET A 331 5.28 9.96 -18.38
C MET A 331 4.39 10.97 -17.64
N THR A 332 4.96 11.96 -16.97
CA THR A 332 4.19 12.93 -16.17
C THR A 332 3.96 14.25 -16.89
N ASP A 333 4.80 14.55 -17.88
CA ASP A 333 4.70 15.73 -18.74
C ASP A 333 4.24 15.29 -20.12
N LYS A 334 3.04 15.73 -20.53
CA LYS A 334 2.44 15.28 -21.79
C LYS A 334 3.20 15.74 -23.02
N LEU A 335 3.90 16.87 -22.95
CA LEU A 335 4.72 17.35 -24.05
C LEU A 335 5.97 16.49 -24.23
N ASP A 336 6.64 16.16 -23.13
CA ASP A 336 7.81 15.27 -23.16
C ASP A 336 7.41 13.87 -23.63
N PHE A 337 6.28 13.36 -23.14
CA PHE A 337 5.72 12.07 -23.56
C PHE A 337 5.45 12.04 -25.07
N TRP A 338 4.75 13.05 -25.60
CA TRP A 338 4.47 13.16 -27.04
C TRP A 338 5.75 13.23 -27.87
N ARG A 339 6.75 14.03 -27.46
CA ARG A 339 8.04 14.13 -28.15
C ARG A 339 8.79 12.79 -28.20
N ILE A 340 8.79 12.04 -27.10
CA ILE A 340 9.42 10.72 -27.05
C ILE A 340 8.70 9.76 -27.98
N CYS A 341 7.36 9.75 -27.98
CA CYS A 341 6.57 8.93 -28.88
C CYS A 341 6.83 9.28 -30.36
N ASP A 342 6.81 10.56 -30.70
CA ASP A 342 7.04 11.08 -32.06
C ASP A 342 8.43 10.67 -32.58
N ALA A 343 9.47 10.87 -31.78
CA ALA A 343 10.85 10.49 -32.12
C ALA A 343 11.06 8.97 -32.32
N ASN A 344 10.14 8.13 -31.82
CA ASN A 344 10.21 6.66 -31.92
C ASN A 344 9.09 6.07 -32.79
N GLY A 345 8.32 6.91 -33.50
CA GLY A 345 7.23 6.47 -34.38
C GLY A 345 6.07 5.77 -33.64
N VAL A 346 5.85 6.10 -32.37
CA VAL A 346 4.70 5.62 -31.59
C VAL A 346 3.55 6.62 -31.74
N ALA A 347 2.41 6.17 -32.26
CA ALA A 347 1.24 7.01 -32.42
C ALA A 347 0.70 7.47 -31.05
N SER A 348 0.80 8.76 -30.78
CA SER A 348 0.27 9.38 -29.56
C SER A 348 -0.55 10.62 -29.89
N ALA A 349 -1.42 11.05 -28.97
CA ALA A 349 -2.31 12.18 -29.20
C ALA A 349 -1.51 13.42 -29.64
N PRO A 350 -1.71 13.94 -30.87
CA PRO A 350 -0.89 15.04 -31.39
C PRO A 350 -0.99 16.27 -30.50
N ILE A 351 0.11 17.02 -30.38
CA ILE A 351 0.11 18.33 -29.74
C ILE A 351 0.28 19.39 -30.82
N LEU A 352 -0.77 20.19 -31.02
CA LEU A 352 -0.79 21.27 -32.00
C LEU A 352 -0.08 22.52 -31.45
N GLY A 353 -0.05 22.68 -30.12
CA GLY A 353 0.66 23.76 -29.44
C GLY A 353 0.57 23.66 -27.92
N TRP A 354 1.28 24.54 -27.22
CA TRP A 354 1.27 24.62 -25.76
C TRP A 354 1.29 26.07 -25.26
N PHE A 355 0.85 26.26 -24.02
CA PHE A 355 0.78 27.55 -23.33
C PHE A 355 1.37 27.44 -21.91
N ASP A 356 2.15 28.44 -21.49
CA ASP A 356 2.67 28.66 -20.12
C ASP A 356 2.62 30.17 -19.81
N GLY A 357 1.49 30.63 -19.26
CA GLY A 357 1.12 32.05 -19.23
C GLY A 357 1.05 32.65 -20.64
N CYS A 358 1.68 33.81 -20.85
CA CYS A 358 1.72 34.48 -22.17
C CYS A 358 2.68 33.82 -23.17
N LYS A 359 3.47 32.81 -22.75
CA LYS A 359 4.33 32.06 -23.67
C LYS A 359 3.50 30.97 -24.32
N PHE A 360 3.46 30.97 -25.64
CA PHE A 360 2.85 29.90 -26.41
C PHE A 360 3.72 29.54 -27.62
N GLU A 361 3.57 28.31 -28.08
CA GLU A 361 4.19 27.82 -29.31
C GLU A 361 3.17 26.93 -30.02
N VAL A 362 3.06 27.11 -31.34
CA VAL A 362 2.24 26.27 -32.21
C VAL A 362 3.18 25.38 -33.00
N PHE A 363 3.08 24.06 -32.79
CA PHE A 363 3.87 23.07 -33.51
C PHE A 363 3.25 22.68 -34.85
N ALA A 364 1.97 22.97 -35.06
CA ALA A 364 1.34 22.77 -36.34
C ALA A 364 2.11 23.54 -37.44
N ALA A 365 2.68 22.80 -38.39
CA ALA A 365 3.45 23.38 -39.50
C ALA A 365 2.60 24.32 -40.39
N ASP A 366 1.28 24.18 -40.34
CA ASP A 366 0.32 25.04 -41.02
C ASP A 366 -0.85 25.38 -40.07
N ARG A 367 -1.26 26.65 -40.09
CA ARG A 367 -2.48 27.17 -39.43
C ARG A 367 -3.71 26.33 -39.77
N ALA A 368 -3.78 25.71 -40.96
CA ALA A 368 -4.85 24.80 -41.35
C ALA A 368 -5.02 23.60 -40.39
N ALA A 369 -3.97 23.15 -39.69
CA ALA A 369 -4.10 22.06 -38.72
C ALA A 369 -4.93 22.45 -37.48
N LEU A 370 -5.14 23.74 -37.23
CA LEU A 370 -6.01 24.24 -36.16
C LEU A 370 -7.48 24.31 -36.62
N ASP A 371 -7.77 24.26 -37.93
CA ASP A 371 -9.12 24.36 -38.48
C ASP A 371 -9.91 23.04 -38.33
N ARG A 372 -10.09 22.59 -37.08
CA ARG A 372 -10.78 21.35 -36.67
C ARG A 372 -11.22 21.45 -35.22
N ASP A 373 -12.01 20.50 -34.72
CA ASP A 373 -12.31 20.46 -33.29
C ASP A 373 -11.04 20.40 -32.44
N LEU A 374 -10.98 21.26 -31.42
CA LEU A 374 -9.82 21.40 -30.54
C LEU A 374 -10.15 20.90 -29.13
N PHE A 375 -9.14 20.30 -28.50
CA PHE A 375 -9.19 19.86 -27.11
C PHE A 375 -8.01 20.44 -26.35
N VAL A 376 -8.30 21.15 -25.26
CA VAL A 376 -7.30 21.79 -24.40
C VAL A 376 -7.28 21.09 -23.06
N LYS A 377 -6.09 20.77 -22.55
CA LYS A 377 -5.94 20.11 -21.24
C LYS A 377 -4.64 20.47 -20.55
N ASP A 378 -4.54 20.17 -19.26
CA ASP A 378 -3.31 20.37 -18.49
C ASP A 378 -2.13 19.54 -19.05
N ARG A 379 -1.00 20.23 -19.31
CA ARG A 379 0.29 19.61 -19.66
C ARG A 379 0.76 18.64 -18.58
N ARG A 380 0.64 19.06 -17.32
CA ARG A 380 0.89 18.22 -16.12
C ARG A 380 -0.38 18.15 -15.30
N GLY A 381 -1.01 16.98 -15.28
CA GLY A 381 -2.30 16.79 -14.63
C GLY A 381 -2.75 15.35 -14.71
N ARG A 382 -3.62 14.95 -13.78
CA ARG A 382 -4.18 13.59 -13.67
C ARG A 382 -5.71 13.66 -13.68
N GLY A 383 -6.38 12.66 -14.26
CA GLY A 383 -7.83 12.49 -14.17
C GLY A 383 -8.65 13.61 -14.84
N GLY A 384 -8.08 14.29 -15.83
CA GLY A 384 -8.80 15.30 -16.61
C GLY A 384 -9.33 16.49 -15.79
N LYS A 385 -8.66 16.90 -14.71
CA LYS A 385 -9.14 17.98 -13.81
C LYS A 385 -9.52 19.27 -14.54
N PHE A 386 -8.76 19.66 -15.55
CA PHE A 386 -9.09 20.76 -16.44
C PHE A 386 -9.03 20.32 -17.89
N THR A 387 -10.14 20.50 -18.59
CA THR A 387 -10.30 20.20 -20.01
C THR A 387 -11.28 21.18 -20.64
N LEU A 388 -11.02 21.60 -21.87
CA LEU A 388 -11.96 22.38 -22.70
C LEU A 388 -12.06 21.72 -24.07
N ALA A 389 -13.25 21.73 -24.65
CA ALA A 389 -13.48 21.29 -26.02
C ALA A 389 -14.07 22.45 -26.83
N PHE A 390 -13.51 22.69 -28.00
CA PHE A 390 -13.98 23.68 -28.96
C PHE A 390 -14.41 22.94 -30.23
N GLU A 391 -15.67 23.09 -30.61
CA GLU A 391 -16.23 22.45 -31.81
C GLU A 391 -16.13 23.40 -32.99
N ARG A 392 -15.56 22.98 -34.11
CA ARG A 392 -15.47 23.81 -35.30
C ARG A 392 -16.83 23.88 -35.98
N VAL A 393 -17.34 25.10 -36.16
CA VAL A 393 -18.61 25.35 -36.87
C VAL A 393 -18.43 25.96 -38.26
N ALA A 394 -17.33 26.66 -38.50
CA ALA A 394 -16.92 27.20 -39.80
C ALA A 394 -15.39 27.39 -39.82
N PRO A 395 -14.76 27.73 -40.97
CA PRO A 395 -13.32 27.96 -41.02
C PRO A 395 -12.85 28.96 -39.95
N PHE A 396 -11.99 28.48 -39.05
CA PHE A 396 -11.43 29.21 -37.91
C PHE A 396 -12.46 29.84 -36.95
N LEU A 397 -13.67 29.28 -36.92
CA LEU A 397 -14.76 29.69 -36.03
C LEU A 397 -15.22 28.47 -35.21
N TYR A 398 -15.22 28.64 -33.89
CA TYR A 398 -15.46 27.56 -32.94
C TYR A 398 -16.61 27.90 -32.02
N ARG A 399 -17.39 26.86 -31.68
CA ARG A 399 -18.28 26.89 -30.54
C ARG A 399 -17.47 26.63 -29.26
N THR A 400 -17.60 27.54 -28.30
CA THR A 400 -16.94 27.47 -26.99
C THR A 400 -17.73 26.59 -26.02
N PRO A 401 -17.14 26.14 -24.89
CA PRO A 401 -17.82 25.28 -23.92
C PRO A 401 -19.10 25.86 -23.31
N ASP A 402 -19.24 27.19 -23.28
CA ASP A 402 -20.44 27.92 -22.83
C ASP A 402 -21.48 28.11 -23.94
N GLY A 403 -21.24 27.56 -25.14
CA GLY A 403 -22.14 27.61 -26.29
C GLY A 403 -21.96 28.82 -27.19
N GLY A 404 -21.11 29.78 -26.81
CA GLY A 404 -20.76 30.96 -27.61
C GLY A 404 -19.97 30.63 -28.87
N LEU A 405 -19.72 31.64 -29.71
CA LEU A 405 -18.89 31.53 -30.91
C LEU A 405 -17.60 32.36 -30.72
N SER A 406 -16.45 31.80 -31.07
CA SER A 406 -15.15 32.46 -31.00
C SER A 406 -14.29 32.16 -32.22
N THR A 407 -13.53 33.16 -32.66
CA THR A 407 -12.51 32.98 -33.71
C THR A 407 -11.29 32.25 -33.14
N LEU A 408 -10.44 31.68 -34.01
CA LEU A 408 -9.19 31.04 -33.57
C LEU A 408 -8.32 31.96 -32.69
N ALA A 409 -8.24 33.25 -33.03
CA ALA A 409 -7.46 34.21 -32.28
C ALA A 409 -8.03 34.41 -30.86
N ALA A 410 -9.35 34.59 -30.75
CA ALA A 410 -10.02 34.74 -29.46
C ALA A 410 -9.87 33.47 -28.60
N VAL A 411 -9.99 32.27 -29.19
CA VAL A 411 -9.74 31.00 -28.49
C VAL A 411 -8.32 30.97 -27.92
N PHE A 412 -7.32 31.43 -28.67
CA PHE A 412 -5.93 31.43 -28.21
C PHE A 412 -5.69 32.45 -27.11
N ASP A 413 -6.30 33.63 -27.20
CA ASP A 413 -6.26 34.64 -26.15
C ASP A 413 -6.91 34.12 -24.86
N ASP A 414 -8.05 33.43 -24.98
CA ASP A 414 -8.75 32.81 -23.84
C ASP A 414 -7.89 31.73 -23.19
N VAL A 415 -7.29 30.84 -23.99
CA VAL A 415 -6.41 29.78 -23.51
C VAL A 415 -5.15 30.37 -22.85
N ALA A 416 -4.57 31.44 -23.41
CA ALA A 416 -3.43 32.12 -22.82
C ALA A 416 -3.77 32.74 -21.46
N ARG A 417 -4.93 33.41 -21.33
CA ARG A 417 -5.41 33.92 -20.03
C ARG A 417 -5.66 32.79 -19.04
N LEU A 418 -6.26 31.69 -19.48
CA LEU A 418 -6.47 30.52 -18.63
C LEU A 418 -5.16 29.82 -18.24
N ALA A 419 -4.10 29.97 -19.04
CA ALA A 419 -2.76 29.49 -18.74
C ALA A 419 -2.04 30.34 -17.66
N GLU A 420 -2.59 31.46 -17.20
CA GLU A 420 -2.06 32.19 -16.04
C GLU A 420 -2.13 31.31 -14.79
N GLY A 421 -0.98 30.79 -14.35
CA GLY A 421 -0.86 29.87 -13.22
C GLY A 421 -1.00 28.38 -13.57
N ARG A 422 -1.06 28.00 -14.86
CA ARG A 422 -1.06 26.59 -15.31
C ARG A 422 -0.33 26.41 -16.64
N ARG A 423 -0.11 25.15 -17.02
CA ARG A 423 0.48 24.80 -18.32
C ARG A 423 -0.51 24.00 -19.11
N LEU A 424 -0.84 24.46 -20.32
CA LEU A 424 -1.85 23.85 -21.18
C LEU A 424 -1.23 23.33 -22.47
N ILE A 425 -1.87 22.32 -23.04
CA ILE A 425 -1.60 21.83 -24.39
C ILE A 425 -2.89 21.84 -25.20
N VAL A 426 -2.76 22.10 -26.49
CA VAL A 426 -3.84 22.05 -27.48
C VAL A 426 -3.62 20.81 -28.35
N GLN A 427 -4.68 20.02 -28.50
CA GLN A 427 -4.69 18.79 -29.29
C GLN A 427 -5.90 18.80 -30.23
N PRO A 428 -5.90 18.02 -31.32
CA PRO A 428 -7.15 17.71 -32.01
C PRO A 428 -8.09 16.97 -31.04
N LYS A 429 -9.38 17.27 -31.11
CA LYS A 429 -10.39 16.43 -30.47
C LYS A 429 -10.50 15.12 -31.25
N LEU A 430 -10.05 14.03 -30.64
CA LEU A 430 -10.05 12.71 -31.27
C LEU A 430 -11.47 12.14 -31.36
N ALA A 431 -11.72 11.35 -32.39
CA ALA A 431 -12.97 10.63 -32.59
C ALA A 431 -12.82 9.14 -32.24
N ASN A 432 -13.90 8.54 -31.74
CA ASN A 432 -13.96 7.09 -31.49
C ASN A 432 -13.98 6.31 -32.81
N HIS A 433 -13.28 5.17 -32.83
CA HIS A 433 -13.43 4.16 -33.87
C HIS A 433 -14.88 3.62 -33.90
N PRO A 434 -15.45 3.27 -35.08
CA PRO A 434 -16.81 2.75 -35.20
C PRO A 434 -17.16 1.60 -34.24
N ASP A 435 -16.21 0.69 -33.99
CA ASP A 435 -16.38 -0.43 -33.03
C ASP A 435 -16.80 -0.02 -31.62
N VAL A 436 -16.43 1.19 -31.16
CA VAL A 436 -16.69 1.66 -29.79
C VAL A 436 -17.48 2.96 -29.73
N ALA A 437 -17.63 3.68 -30.85
CA ALA A 437 -18.36 4.94 -30.91
C ALA A 437 -19.78 4.87 -30.30
N PRO A 438 -20.59 3.82 -30.48
CA PRO A 438 -21.92 3.74 -29.87
C PRO A 438 -21.93 3.69 -28.33
N LEU A 439 -20.82 3.31 -27.69
CA LEU A 439 -20.74 3.15 -26.23
C LEU A 439 -20.65 4.49 -25.47
N ALA A 440 -20.42 5.59 -26.18
CA ALA A 440 -20.27 6.93 -25.62
C ALA A 440 -21.02 7.94 -26.52
N ARG A 441 -21.49 9.06 -25.96
CA ARG A 441 -22.10 10.11 -26.79
C ARG A 441 -21.07 11.15 -27.20
N SER A 442 -20.33 11.66 -26.22
CA SER A 442 -19.35 12.74 -26.42
C SER A 442 -17.93 12.36 -25.99
N SER A 443 -17.80 11.40 -25.08
CA SER A 443 -16.50 11.02 -24.52
C SER A 443 -15.72 10.10 -25.45
N LEU A 444 -14.41 10.26 -25.42
CA LEU A 444 -13.50 9.31 -26.03
C LEU A 444 -13.47 8.04 -25.16
N VAL A 445 -13.80 6.89 -25.76
CA VAL A 445 -13.73 5.59 -25.10
C VAL A 445 -12.25 5.21 -24.95
N VAL A 446 -11.86 4.84 -23.74
CA VAL A 446 -10.46 4.56 -23.40
C VAL A 446 -10.25 3.08 -23.18
N PHE A 447 -9.29 2.50 -23.89
CA PHE A 447 -8.74 1.19 -23.61
C PHE A 447 -7.60 1.34 -22.59
N ARG A 448 -7.80 0.81 -21.39
CA ARG A 448 -6.76 0.65 -20.37
C ARG A 448 -6.06 -0.68 -20.60
N VAL A 449 -4.89 -0.64 -21.24
CA VAL A 449 -4.06 -1.83 -21.49
C VAL A 449 -2.91 -1.89 -20.51
N VAL A 450 -2.79 -2.98 -19.76
CA VAL A 450 -1.75 -3.15 -18.74
C VAL A 450 -0.61 -3.99 -19.30
N THR A 451 0.59 -3.42 -19.34
CA THR A 451 1.80 -4.13 -19.76
C THR A 451 2.83 -4.21 -18.64
N CYS A 452 3.50 -5.36 -18.52
CA CYS A 452 4.57 -5.59 -17.55
C CYS A 452 5.77 -6.23 -18.24
N LEU A 453 6.99 -5.80 -17.86
CA LEU A 453 8.23 -6.35 -18.41
C LEU A 453 8.50 -7.74 -17.84
N ASP A 454 8.82 -8.68 -18.72
CA ASP A 454 9.17 -10.05 -18.38
C ASP A 454 10.66 -10.23 -18.05
N GLU A 455 11.11 -11.48 -18.10
CA GLU A 455 12.46 -11.84 -17.77
C GLU A 455 13.51 -11.32 -18.74
N ARG A 456 13.14 -11.26 -20.01
CA ARG A 456 13.93 -10.76 -21.13
C ARG A 456 13.79 -9.26 -21.30
N ASN A 457 13.08 -8.61 -20.37
CA ASN A 457 12.75 -7.19 -20.44
C ASN A 457 11.87 -6.85 -21.64
N GLU A 458 11.05 -7.81 -22.08
CA GLU A 458 10.05 -7.64 -23.13
C GLU A 458 8.69 -7.29 -22.51
N PRO A 459 7.94 -6.34 -23.09
CA PRO A 459 6.62 -6.00 -22.60
C PRO A 459 5.62 -7.13 -22.86
N ARG A 460 4.83 -7.50 -21.85
CA ARG A 460 3.72 -8.46 -21.95
C ARG A 460 2.42 -7.78 -21.59
N VAL A 461 1.41 -7.89 -22.46
CA VAL A 461 0.04 -7.45 -22.16
C VAL A 461 -0.57 -8.43 -21.17
N THR A 462 -1.19 -7.92 -20.12
CA THR A 462 -1.75 -8.72 -19.03
C THR A 462 -3.22 -8.47 -18.77
N HIS A 463 -3.72 -7.29 -19.12
CA HIS A 463 -5.13 -6.91 -18.97
C HIS A 463 -5.50 -5.89 -20.04
N GLY A 464 -6.76 -5.91 -20.45
CA GLY A 464 -7.44 -4.88 -21.21
C GLY A 464 -8.76 -4.53 -20.55
N VAL A 465 -9.03 -3.24 -20.34
CA VAL A 465 -10.34 -2.79 -19.86
C VAL A 465 -10.80 -1.63 -20.73
N LEU A 466 -11.99 -1.76 -21.32
CA LEU A 466 -12.66 -0.64 -21.97
C LEU A 466 -13.29 0.23 -20.89
N ARG A 467 -13.06 1.55 -20.95
CA ARG A 467 -13.51 2.52 -19.95
C ARG A 467 -14.29 3.65 -20.61
N VAL A 468 -15.40 4.01 -20.00
CA VAL A 468 -16.20 5.19 -20.37
C VAL A 468 -16.27 6.13 -19.17
N LEU A 469 -15.74 7.32 -19.34
CA LEU A 469 -15.59 8.32 -18.27
C LEU A 469 -16.82 9.23 -18.25
N ARG A 470 -17.71 9.03 -17.28
CA ARG A 470 -18.97 9.80 -17.16
C ARG A 470 -18.74 11.31 -17.11
N ARG A 471 -17.62 11.77 -16.52
CA ARG A 471 -17.32 13.21 -16.44
C ARG A 471 -17.26 13.91 -17.80
N PHE A 472 -16.97 13.17 -18.87
CA PHE A 472 -16.97 13.70 -20.24
C PHE A 472 -18.29 13.47 -20.98
N GLU A 473 -19.34 13.14 -20.24
CA GLU A 473 -20.71 12.92 -20.72
C GLU A 473 -21.68 13.79 -19.88
N PRO A 474 -21.63 15.13 -20.00
CA PRO A 474 -22.39 16.04 -19.14
C PRO A 474 -23.92 15.90 -19.28
N GLU A 475 -24.39 15.38 -20.41
CA GLU A 475 -25.82 15.09 -20.65
C GLU A 475 -26.31 13.80 -19.98
N TRP A 476 -25.40 12.96 -19.51
CA TRP A 476 -25.80 11.73 -18.83
C TRP A 476 -26.36 12.04 -17.45
N PRO A 477 -27.40 11.30 -17.01
CA PRO A 477 -27.98 11.52 -15.69
C PRO A 477 -26.95 11.25 -14.58
N ALA A 478 -27.26 11.75 -13.39
CA ALA A 478 -26.40 11.57 -12.23
C ALA A 478 -26.40 10.11 -11.76
N TYR A 479 -25.26 9.45 -11.96
CA TYR A 479 -24.95 8.13 -11.41
C TYR A 479 -23.85 8.24 -10.33
N PRO A 480 -23.85 7.36 -9.31
CA PRO A 480 -22.78 7.32 -8.32
C PRO A 480 -21.42 6.96 -8.96
N GLU A 481 -21.42 6.16 -10.03
CA GLU A 481 -20.24 5.81 -10.80
C GLU A 481 -19.61 7.05 -11.46
N HIS A 482 -18.29 7.15 -11.35
CA HIS A 482 -17.50 8.14 -12.09
C HIS A 482 -17.02 7.61 -13.42
N GLU A 483 -16.82 6.28 -13.50
CA GLU A 483 -16.47 5.59 -14.73
C GLU A 483 -17.12 4.20 -14.79
N TRP A 484 -17.41 3.80 -16.02
CA TRP A 484 -17.86 2.46 -16.36
C TRP A 484 -16.73 1.70 -17.02
N GLY A 485 -16.65 0.40 -16.73
CA GLY A 485 -15.57 -0.47 -17.20
C GLY A 485 -16.07 -1.84 -17.59
N ALA A 486 -15.49 -2.41 -18.64
CA ALA A 486 -15.70 -3.79 -19.06
C ALA A 486 -14.34 -4.44 -19.37
N ALA A 487 -14.10 -5.63 -18.82
CA ALA A 487 -12.90 -6.40 -19.14
C ALA A 487 -12.91 -6.79 -20.61
N ILE A 488 -11.73 -6.88 -21.21
CA ILE A 488 -11.53 -7.36 -22.58
C ILE A 488 -10.83 -8.71 -22.48
N ASP A 489 -11.43 -9.75 -23.04
CA ASP A 489 -10.75 -11.03 -23.20
C ASP A 489 -9.52 -10.85 -24.10
N LEU A 490 -8.34 -11.26 -23.60
CA LEU A 490 -7.08 -10.92 -24.25
C LEU A 490 -6.91 -11.59 -25.62
N GLU A 491 -7.46 -12.79 -25.78
CA GLU A 491 -7.31 -13.60 -26.99
C GLU A 491 -8.34 -13.22 -28.06
N THR A 492 -9.60 -13.09 -27.65
CA THR A 492 -10.73 -12.89 -28.56
C THR A 492 -11.09 -11.43 -28.78
N GLY A 493 -10.69 -10.53 -27.87
CA GLY A 493 -11.11 -9.13 -27.87
C GLY A 493 -12.58 -8.92 -27.51
N ALA A 494 -13.27 -9.96 -27.00
CA ALA A 494 -14.65 -9.85 -26.55
C ALA A 494 -14.75 -9.10 -25.23
N LEU A 495 -15.75 -8.23 -25.12
CA LEU A 495 -16.06 -7.52 -23.88
C LEU A 495 -16.79 -8.42 -22.89
N GLY A 496 -16.42 -8.34 -21.62
CA GLY A 496 -17.20 -8.85 -20.50
C GLY A 496 -18.36 -7.92 -20.13
N PRO A 497 -19.16 -8.26 -19.10
CA PRO A 497 -20.18 -7.36 -18.57
C PRO A 497 -19.56 -6.08 -17.99
N MET A 498 -20.33 -5.00 -18.04
CA MET A 498 -19.93 -3.67 -17.59
C MET A 498 -20.22 -3.47 -16.10
N THR A 499 -19.36 -2.71 -15.41
CA THR A 499 -19.55 -2.32 -14.01
C THR A 499 -18.96 -0.94 -13.70
N GLY A 500 -19.37 -0.37 -12.56
CA GLY A 500 -18.92 0.92 -12.04
C GLY A 500 -17.66 0.87 -11.17
N ASP A 501 -17.06 2.01 -10.85
CA ASP A 501 -15.84 2.12 -10.04
C ASP A 501 -16.05 2.34 -8.52
N VAL A 502 -17.30 2.32 -8.06
CA VAL A 502 -17.67 2.63 -6.66
C VAL A 502 -18.05 1.38 -5.86
N ALA A 503 -17.80 1.40 -4.55
CA ALA A 503 -17.98 0.24 -3.67
C ALA A 503 -19.45 0.00 -3.29
N GLU A 504 -20.24 1.08 -3.25
CA GLU A 504 -21.66 1.08 -2.90
C GLU A 504 -22.48 0.27 -3.90
N THR A 505 -22.08 0.27 -5.17
CA THR A 505 -22.68 -0.53 -6.25
C THR A 505 -21.84 -1.76 -6.58
N CYS A 506 -21.12 -2.30 -5.59
CA CYS A 506 -20.17 -3.40 -5.82
C CYS A 506 -20.75 -4.63 -6.51
N GLY A 507 -22.03 -4.93 -6.32
CA GLY A 507 -22.75 -6.04 -6.94
C GLY A 507 -23.47 -5.72 -8.25
N VAL A 508 -23.34 -4.50 -8.79
CA VAL A 508 -24.07 -4.06 -9.98
C VAL A 508 -23.25 -4.32 -11.26
N TRP A 509 -23.86 -5.05 -12.19
CA TRP A 509 -23.27 -5.50 -13.45
C TRP A 509 -24.29 -5.46 -14.58
N HIS A 510 -23.84 -5.13 -15.78
CA HIS A 510 -24.72 -4.95 -16.92
C HIS A 510 -24.17 -5.59 -18.19
N ASP A 511 -24.99 -6.40 -18.86
CA ASP A 511 -24.67 -6.93 -20.18
C ASP A 511 -24.81 -5.88 -21.28
N ARG A 512 -25.63 -4.85 -21.02
CA ARG A 512 -25.83 -3.67 -21.87
C ARG A 512 -25.38 -2.42 -21.16
N HIS A 513 -24.87 -1.44 -21.89
CA HIS A 513 -24.47 -0.17 -21.31
C HIS A 513 -25.71 0.48 -20.63
N PRO A 514 -25.67 0.80 -19.33
CA PRO A 514 -26.86 1.21 -18.57
C PRO A 514 -27.50 2.50 -19.08
N ILE A 515 -26.72 3.33 -19.79
CA ILE A 515 -27.15 4.62 -20.33
C ILE A 515 -27.46 4.58 -21.83
N THR A 516 -26.56 4.06 -22.68
CA THR A 516 -26.78 4.02 -24.14
C THR A 516 -27.62 2.83 -24.61
N GLY A 517 -27.76 1.77 -23.80
CA GLY A 517 -28.49 0.54 -24.16
C GLY A 517 -27.73 -0.41 -25.10
N GLU A 518 -26.55 -0.01 -25.56
CA GLU A 518 -25.67 -0.79 -26.43
C GLU A 518 -25.28 -2.12 -25.79
N GLN A 519 -25.18 -3.18 -26.61
CA GLN A 519 -24.65 -4.46 -26.13
C GLN A 519 -23.18 -4.30 -25.75
N VAL A 520 -22.81 -4.78 -24.56
CA VAL A 520 -21.43 -4.79 -24.06
C VAL A 520 -20.95 -6.22 -23.90
N ALA A 521 -21.57 -7.02 -23.04
CA ALA A 521 -21.12 -8.39 -22.81
C ALA A 521 -21.17 -9.22 -24.10
N GLY A 522 -20.09 -9.94 -24.38
CA GLY A 522 -19.89 -10.74 -25.58
C GLY A 522 -19.60 -9.95 -26.87
N ARG A 523 -19.61 -8.61 -26.85
CA ARG A 523 -19.32 -7.81 -28.05
C ARG A 523 -17.83 -7.94 -28.44
N PRO A 524 -17.50 -8.47 -29.63
CA PRO A 524 -16.13 -8.51 -30.10
C PRO A 524 -15.66 -7.12 -30.53
N LEU A 525 -14.39 -6.80 -30.28
CA LEU A 525 -13.75 -5.56 -30.72
C LEU A 525 -12.71 -5.87 -31.80
N GLY A 526 -13.05 -5.59 -33.06
CA GLY A 526 -12.16 -5.82 -34.20
C GLY A 526 -10.87 -5.00 -34.12
N CYS A 527 -10.92 -3.82 -33.49
CA CYS A 527 -9.77 -2.96 -33.25
C CYS A 527 -8.80 -3.46 -32.14
N TRP A 528 -9.16 -4.50 -31.38
CA TRP A 528 -8.39 -4.94 -30.21
C TRP A 528 -6.94 -5.38 -30.50
N PRO A 529 -6.65 -6.17 -31.56
CA PRO A 529 -5.27 -6.55 -31.88
C PRO A 529 -4.36 -5.34 -32.13
N ALA A 530 -4.86 -4.33 -32.85
CA ALA A 530 -4.10 -3.10 -33.09
C ALA A 530 -3.84 -2.31 -31.79
N VAL A 531 -4.84 -2.26 -30.89
CA VAL A 531 -4.71 -1.58 -29.59
C VAL A 531 -3.64 -2.25 -28.71
N THR A 532 -3.60 -3.58 -28.66
CA THR A 532 -2.58 -4.30 -27.87
C THR A 532 -1.17 -4.14 -28.44
N GLU A 533 -1.03 -4.13 -29.76
CA GLU A 533 0.27 -3.88 -30.41
C GLU A 533 0.75 -2.45 -30.16
N ALA A 534 -0.15 -1.46 -30.21
CA ALA A 534 0.19 -0.08 -29.83
C ALA A 534 0.71 0.02 -28.39
N ALA A 535 0.10 -0.70 -27.44
CA ALA A 535 0.56 -0.77 -26.06
C ALA A 535 1.96 -1.40 -25.93
N ARG A 536 2.22 -2.50 -26.67
CA ARG A 536 3.54 -3.15 -26.70
C ARG A 536 4.60 -2.21 -27.26
N ARG A 537 4.36 -1.59 -28.40
CA ARG A 537 5.29 -0.63 -29.04
C ARG A 537 5.56 0.56 -28.14
N ALA A 538 4.54 1.10 -27.49
CA ALA A 538 4.74 2.17 -26.51
C ALA A 538 5.62 1.70 -25.34
N HIS A 539 5.33 0.55 -24.74
CA HIS A 539 6.14 0.05 -23.63
C HIS A 539 7.58 -0.27 -24.02
N ASP A 540 7.82 -0.62 -25.28
CA ASP A 540 9.17 -0.82 -25.81
C ASP A 540 10.05 0.44 -25.73
N VAL A 541 9.45 1.60 -26.01
CA VAL A 541 10.08 2.91 -25.87
C VAL A 541 10.26 3.29 -24.39
N PHE A 542 9.32 2.90 -23.53
CA PHE A 542 9.30 3.24 -22.11
C PHE A 542 9.71 2.08 -21.18
N ARG A 543 10.70 1.27 -21.58
CA ARG A 543 11.27 0.14 -20.78
C ARG A 543 11.91 0.57 -19.46
N SER A 544 12.08 1.87 -19.21
CA SER A 544 12.43 2.42 -17.91
C SER A 544 11.37 2.15 -16.83
N ARG A 545 10.16 1.75 -17.24
CA ARG A 545 9.05 1.38 -16.37
C ARG A 545 8.78 -0.10 -16.46
N ALA A 546 8.77 -0.77 -15.30
CA ALA A 546 8.50 -2.21 -15.23
C ALA A 546 7.04 -2.53 -15.55
N LEU A 547 6.11 -1.66 -15.13
CA LEU A 547 4.67 -1.86 -15.23
C LEU A 547 3.99 -0.57 -15.70
N VAL A 548 3.12 -0.62 -16.69
CA VAL A 548 2.40 0.56 -17.18
C VAL A 548 0.96 0.21 -17.50
N GLY A 549 0.02 1.04 -17.04
CA GLY A 549 -1.34 1.06 -17.59
C GLY A 549 -1.41 2.13 -18.69
N TRP A 550 -1.55 1.72 -19.93
CA TRP A 550 -1.69 2.59 -21.11
C TRP A 550 -3.14 2.97 -21.33
N ASP A 551 -3.36 4.25 -21.62
CA ASP A 551 -4.66 4.75 -22.07
C ASP A 551 -4.57 4.93 -23.57
N ILE A 552 -5.40 4.20 -24.28
CA ILE A 552 -5.37 4.15 -25.72
C ILE A 552 -6.77 4.47 -26.22
N ALA A 553 -6.87 5.37 -27.19
CA ALA A 553 -8.10 5.53 -27.96
C ALA A 553 -7.95 4.76 -29.26
N ALA A 554 -8.95 3.95 -29.60
CA ALA A 554 -9.11 3.49 -30.96
C ALA A 554 -9.76 4.63 -31.76
N THR A 555 -9.08 5.12 -32.80
CA THR A 555 -9.60 6.16 -33.71
C THR A 555 -9.78 5.58 -35.12
N PRO A 556 -10.52 6.26 -36.02
CA PRO A 556 -10.62 5.84 -37.42
C PRO A 556 -9.26 5.67 -38.12
N ASP A 557 -8.25 6.45 -37.73
CA ASP A 557 -6.88 6.40 -38.29
C ASP A 557 -5.97 5.38 -37.57
N GLY A 558 -6.53 4.63 -36.60
CA GLY A 558 -5.84 3.63 -35.81
C GLY A 558 -5.67 4.00 -34.32
N PRO A 559 -5.04 3.12 -33.52
CA PRO A 559 -4.86 3.33 -32.08
C PRO A 559 -3.92 4.48 -31.78
N THR A 560 -4.31 5.34 -30.83
CA THR A 560 -3.54 6.50 -30.39
C THR A 560 -3.32 6.43 -28.88
N ILE A 561 -2.05 6.46 -28.45
CA ILE A 561 -1.70 6.50 -27.02
C ILE A 561 -2.03 7.90 -26.44
N LEU A 562 -2.86 7.93 -25.40
CA LEU A 562 -3.29 9.14 -24.71
C LEU A 562 -2.39 9.46 -23.50
N GLU A 563 -2.06 8.44 -22.72
CA GLU A 563 -1.16 8.53 -21.55
C GLU A 563 -0.58 7.16 -21.15
N GLY A 564 0.59 7.17 -20.50
CA GLY A 564 1.15 6.01 -19.81
C GLY A 564 1.13 6.20 -18.29
N ASN A 565 0.50 5.28 -17.56
CA ASN A 565 0.30 5.40 -16.11
C ASN A 565 1.16 4.39 -15.32
N ALA A 566 2.37 4.83 -14.92
CA ALA A 566 3.27 4.04 -14.09
C ALA A 566 2.83 3.87 -12.62
N ASN A 567 1.77 4.59 -12.20
CA ASN A 567 1.14 4.46 -10.88
C ASN A 567 -0.33 4.08 -11.01
N MET A 568 -0.60 3.13 -11.91
CA MET A 568 -1.94 2.64 -12.23
C MET A 568 -2.70 2.14 -10.99
N ASP A 569 -4.03 2.11 -11.11
CA ASP A 569 -4.89 1.51 -10.11
C ASP A 569 -5.13 0.03 -10.44
N PHE A 570 -4.95 -0.83 -9.45
CA PHE A 570 -5.18 -2.27 -9.60
C PHE A 570 -6.61 -2.65 -9.27
N ALA A 571 -7.37 -1.81 -8.55
CA ALA A 571 -8.65 -2.21 -8.03
C ALA A 571 -9.69 -2.31 -9.14
N PHE A 572 -9.73 -1.31 -10.03
CA PHE A 572 -10.73 -1.31 -11.10
C PHE A 572 -10.50 -2.40 -12.16
N ILE A 573 -9.24 -2.75 -12.47
CA ILE A 573 -8.96 -3.88 -13.38
C ILE A 573 -9.41 -5.21 -12.77
N GLN A 574 -9.07 -5.47 -11.50
CA GLN A 574 -9.47 -6.70 -10.81
C GLN A 574 -10.99 -6.79 -10.68
N ARG A 575 -11.63 -5.65 -10.42
CA ARG A 575 -13.09 -5.55 -10.42
C ARG A 575 -13.68 -5.94 -11.76
N CYS A 576 -13.26 -5.32 -12.86
CA CYS A 576 -13.80 -5.58 -14.19
C CYS A 576 -13.65 -7.04 -14.63
N TYR A 577 -12.53 -7.69 -14.28
CA TYR A 577 -12.32 -9.11 -14.55
C TYR A 577 -13.01 -10.04 -13.55
N ARG A 578 -13.54 -9.50 -12.43
CA ARG A 578 -13.97 -10.27 -11.25
C ARG A 578 -12.89 -11.23 -10.71
N GLU A 579 -11.63 -10.95 -11.03
CA GLU A 579 -10.49 -11.81 -10.77
C GLU A 579 -9.37 -11.02 -10.07
N PRO A 580 -8.78 -11.54 -8.98
CA PRO A 580 -7.63 -10.91 -8.35
C PRO A 580 -6.35 -11.08 -9.18
N VAL A 581 -5.40 -10.16 -9.03
CA VAL A 581 -4.13 -10.18 -9.79
C VAL A 581 -3.38 -11.50 -9.65
N GLY A 582 -3.43 -12.16 -8.50
CA GLY A 582 -2.76 -13.46 -8.28
C GLY A 582 -3.23 -14.59 -9.19
N LEU A 583 -4.38 -14.47 -9.82
CA LEU A 583 -4.91 -15.47 -10.75
C LEU A 583 -4.78 -15.04 -12.23
N SER A 584 -4.20 -13.86 -12.49
CA SER A 584 -4.10 -13.31 -13.84
C SER A 584 -2.67 -13.41 -14.41
N PRO A 585 -2.49 -13.16 -15.73
CA PRO A 585 -1.17 -13.18 -16.38
C PRO A 585 -0.14 -12.21 -15.77
N LEU A 586 -0.59 -11.23 -14.98
CA LEU A 586 0.30 -10.29 -14.30
C LEU A 586 1.00 -10.89 -13.08
N ALA A 587 0.41 -11.90 -12.42
CA ALA A 587 0.94 -12.48 -11.19
C ALA A 587 2.43 -12.89 -11.29
N PRO A 588 2.86 -13.74 -12.26
CA PRO A 588 4.25 -14.17 -12.34
C PRO A 588 5.21 -13.00 -12.66
N LEU A 589 4.78 -12.05 -13.49
CA LEU A 589 5.60 -10.89 -13.84
C LEU A 589 5.81 -9.98 -12.63
N LEU A 590 4.74 -9.74 -11.87
CA LEU A 590 4.81 -8.94 -10.65
C LEU A 590 5.61 -9.63 -9.55
N ASP A 591 5.48 -10.95 -9.40
CA ASP A 591 6.22 -11.74 -8.42
C ASP A 591 7.73 -11.57 -8.54
N ARG A 592 8.22 -11.57 -9.79
CA ARG A 592 9.61 -11.29 -10.14
C ARG A 592 10.05 -9.88 -9.75
N HIS A 593 9.24 -8.86 -10.01
CA HIS A 593 9.58 -7.49 -9.61
C HIS A 593 9.56 -7.31 -8.08
N LEU A 594 8.68 -8.02 -7.36
CA LEU A 594 8.73 -8.07 -5.90
C LEU A 594 10.01 -8.76 -5.40
N ASP A 595 10.45 -9.85 -6.03
CA ASP A 595 11.73 -10.50 -5.67
C ASP A 595 12.93 -9.59 -5.91
N ARG A 596 12.91 -8.79 -6.99
CA ARG A 596 13.94 -7.78 -7.22
C ARG A 596 13.95 -6.73 -6.10
N ILE A 597 12.78 -6.31 -5.60
CA ILE A 597 12.71 -5.36 -4.47
C ILE A 597 13.30 -6.02 -3.22
N VAL A 598 12.88 -7.25 -2.90
CA VAL A 598 13.40 -8.01 -1.77
C VAL A 598 14.93 -8.12 -1.86
N ALA A 599 15.47 -8.48 -3.03
CA ALA A 599 16.90 -8.60 -3.25
C ALA A 599 17.63 -7.25 -3.09
N ALA A 600 17.10 -6.18 -3.68
CA ALA A 600 17.71 -4.84 -3.61
C ALA A 600 17.71 -4.27 -2.19
N GLU A 601 16.59 -4.36 -1.48
CA GLU A 601 16.48 -3.90 -0.10
C GLU A 601 17.34 -4.77 0.83
N THR A 602 17.39 -6.08 0.60
CA THR A 602 18.25 -6.99 1.39
C THR A 602 19.74 -6.77 1.13
N ALA A 603 20.15 -6.47 -0.10
CA ALA A 603 21.53 -6.06 -0.38
C ALA A 603 21.88 -4.75 0.32
N GLY A 604 20.94 -3.80 0.39
CA GLY A 604 21.06 -2.59 1.21
C GLY A 604 21.22 -2.90 2.71
N LEU A 605 20.57 -3.96 3.19
CA LEU A 605 20.72 -4.47 4.55
C LEU A 605 22.08 -5.13 4.82
N GLY A 606 22.90 -5.41 3.81
CA GLY A 606 24.31 -5.81 3.98
C GLY A 606 25.14 -4.77 4.74
N ARG A 607 24.61 -3.56 4.96
CA ARG A 607 25.15 -2.55 5.89
C ARG A 607 24.89 -2.86 7.38
N PHE A 608 23.99 -3.80 7.69
CA PHE A 608 23.58 -4.17 9.04
C PHE A 608 23.96 -5.61 9.44
N VAL A 609 24.61 -6.35 8.55
CA VAL A 609 25.08 -7.73 8.78
C VAL A 609 26.60 -7.72 8.64
N PRO A 610 27.38 -8.00 9.70
CA PRO A 610 28.80 -8.31 9.54
C PRO A 610 28.90 -9.51 8.60
N GLU A 611 29.60 -9.35 7.47
CA GLU A 611 29.87 -10.34 6.41
C GLU A 611 29.34 -11.77 6.63
N VAL A 612 28.13 -12.04 6.13
CA VAL A 612 27.72 -13.41 5.71
C VAL A 612 27.03 -13.34 4.34
N ALA A 613 27.41 -12.36 3.52
CA ALA A 613 26.83 -12.12 2.19
C ALA A 613 27.72 -12.65 1.04
N ALA A 614 28.36 -13.81 1.23
CA ALA A 614 29.21 -14.42 0.20
C ALA A 614 28.63 -15.69 -0.47
N GLU A 615 27.47 -16.22 -0.04
CA GLU A 615 26.97 -17.52 -0.53
C GLU A 615 25.66 -17.48 -1.35
N ALA A 616 25.37 -16.37 -2.01
CA ALA A 616 24.31 -16.32 -3.02
C ALA A 616 24.81 -15.68 -4.32
N ARG A 617 25.67 -16.42 -5.03
CA ARG A 617 25.90 -16.26 -6.47
C ARG A 617 25.36 -17.49 -7.18
#